data_AF-A0A9D6I8S8-F1
#
_entry.id   AF-A0A9D6I8S8-F1
#
_cell.length_a   1.000
_cell.length_b   1.000
_cell.length_c   1.000
_cell.angle_alpha   90.00
_cell.angle_beta   90.00
_cell.angle_gamma   90.00
#
_symmetry.space_group_name_H-M   'P 1'
#
loop_
_entity.id
_entity.type
_entity.pdbx_description
1 polymer ?
#
loop_
_entity_poly.entity_id
_entity_poly.type
_entity_poly.pdbx_seq_one_letter_code
_entity_poly.pdbx_strand_id
1 'polypeptide(L)'
;MNKFKKVIILLVISFPFILLLKNIITGSIPFWYDPARDLLLALDNLKKPTLIGPPTGIPNIFYGPYWIWFLSLPLLVTHDPRFVTSIVLLIPNAFIFPLIFFKLFNKNIIFASLMWLLFFFSNFLGIYATQLWNPHLTPLFYLMLIFIIVRKHSTFWYLGGGFISGLIANIHVSFGVGVILASILFIVFKYFRSPTLIFSFILGVIISFLPNIIFEARHGFNQTKALFYTLENGFLYNSAVVGVTGLSKDQILSKTLSLIPQLTSLPSFFIYILLIIPLIRLRHLTKEQKTLFHFLLLTIITVFTIYINNRNPVWDYHFIGLETAFLILLTILVSNINWFKLLLIFWLIVLTIDFSQKEIKNLTQNPFALPTLNTKEYIIEKIYLDAGKNKFDISVYSPAIYTFDYDYLIAWQGKEKYGFIPEKDGSSKKIKYLIIPETDESIMLDFINYKTPNDQYQTSNTWKIPDKTTIIKREKK
;
A
#
# COMPACT_ATOMS: atom_id res chain seq x y z
N MET A 1 10.12 29.80 12.95
CA MET A 1 10.93 28.60 13.27
C MET A 1 12.40 28.93 13.09
N ASN A 2 13.25 28.76 14.11
CA ASN A 2 14.68 29.05 14.03
C ASN A 2 15.33 28.27 12.86
N LYS A 3 16.32 28.86 12.18
CA LYS A 3 17.12 28.28 11.09
C LYS A 3 17.59 26.86 11.43
N PHE A 4 18.03 26.61 12.66
CA PHE A 4 18.43 25.30 13.13
C PHE A 4 17.33 24.22 13.00
N LYS A 5 16.09 24.53 13.40
CA LYS A 5 14.96 23.60 13.30
C LYS A 5 14.62 23.27 11.84
N LYS A 6 14.76 24.24 10.93
CA LYS A 6 14.56 24.00 9.49
C LYS A 6 15.59 23.02 8.92
N VAL A 7 16.86 23.17 9.32
CA VAL A 7 17.94 22.25 8.91
C VAL A 7 17.69 20.84 9.42
N ILE A 8 17.28 20.67 10.69
CA ILE A 8 16.91 19.34 11.23
C ILE A 8 15.81 18.70 10.40
N ILE A 9 14.71 19.43 10.13
CA ILE A 9 13.59 18.90 9.33
C ILE A 9 14.07 18.47 7.95
N LEU A 10 14.89 19.30 7.30
CA LEU A 10 15.43 18.98 5.98
C LEU A 10 16.24 17.69 6.02
N LEU A 11 17.18 17.55 6.95
CA LEU A 11 18.01 16.34 7.07
C LEU A 11 17.17 15.09 7.37
N VAL A 12 16.20 15.21 8.28
CA VAL A 12 15.34 14.11 8.72
C VAL A 12 14.37 13.64 7.63
N ILE A 13 14.01 14.51 6.68
CA ILE A 13 13.20 14.15 5.50
C ILE A 13 14.10 13.61 4.38
N SER A 14 15.21 14.29 4.10
CA SER A 14 16.11 13.92 3.00
C SER A 14 16.74 12.55 3.19
N PHE A 15 17.10 12.17 4.42
CA PHE A 15 17.75 10.89 4.69
C PHE A 15 16.89 9.67 4.31
N PRO A 16 15.66 9.49 4.83
CA PRO A 16 14.74 8.45 4.36
C PRO A 16 14.46 8.50 2.86
N PHE A 17 14.26 9.71 2.32
CA PHE A 17 13.93 9.91 0.92
C PHE A 17 15.04 9.38 0.00
N ILE A 18 16.31 9.72 0.26
CA ILE A 18 17.46 9.29 -0.56
C ILE A 18 17.61 7.77 -0.52
N LEU A 19 17.47 7.16 0.66
CA LEU A 19 17.60 5.72 0.82
C LEU A 19 16.51 4.94 0.07
N LEU A 20 15.27 5.42 0.13
CA LEU A 20 14.15 4.79 -0.60
C LEU A 20 14.21 5.07 -2.10
N LEU A 21 14.71 6.24 -2.49
CA LEU A 21 14.92 6.59 -3.89
C LEU A 21 15.92 5.65 -4.57
N LYS A 22 16.97 5.21 -3.88
CA LYS A 22 17.90 4.19 -4.37
C LYS A 22 17.15 2.94 -4.83
N ASN A 23 16.31 2.36 -3.97
CA ASN A 23 15.55 1.13 -4.29
C ASN A 23 14.63 1.31 -5.50
N ILE A 24 14.04 2.50 -5.64
CA ILE A 24 13.19 2.82 -6.77
C ILE A 24 14.01 2.96 -8.05
N ILE A 25 15.10 3.71 -8.04
CA ILE A 25 15.97 3.91 -9.21
C ILE A 25 16.57 2.57 -9.69
N THR A 26 16.98 1.70 -8.77
CA THR A 26 17.55 0.38 -9.12
C THR A 26 16.49 -0.63 -9.56
N GLY A 27 15.20 -0.29 -9.54
CA GLY A 27 14.12 -1.23 -9.80
C GLY A 27 14.00 -2.34 -8.75
N SER A 28 14.59 -2.16 -7.57
CA SER A 28 14.50 -3.09 -6.44
C SER A 28 13.17 -2.95 -5.69
N ILE A 29 12.09 -2.68 -6.44
CA ILE A 29 10.72 -2.56 -5.93
C ILE A 29 9.94 -3.85 -6.20
N PRO A 30 9.00 -4.22 -5.32
CA PRO A 30 8.16 -5.37 -5.56
C PRO A 30 7.26 -5.13 -6.79
N PHE A 31 7.28 -6.06 -7.72
CA PHE A 31 6.53 -5.96 -8.97
C PHE A 31 5.90 -7.30 -9.32
N TRP A 32 4.71 -7.56 -8.77
CA TRP A 32 3.99 -8.81 -8.95
C TRP A 32 2.59 -8.55 -9.53
N TYR A 33 1.67 -9.50 -9.35
CA TYR A 33 0.28 -9.45 -9.79
C TYR A 33 -0.42 -8.10 -9.60
N ASP A 34 -0.65 -7.62 -8.37
CA ASP A 34 -1.45 -6.42 -8.11
C ASP A 34 -0.85 -5.13 -8.70
N PRO A 35 0.43 -4.77 -8.44
CA PRO A 35 1.03 -3.58 -9.03
C PRO A 35 0.92 -3.57 -10.56
N ALA A 36 1.19 -4.71 -11.20
CA ALA A 36 1.20 -4.80 -12.65
C ALA A 36 -0.21 -4.79 -13.26
N ARG A 37 -1.16 -5.48 -12.64
CA ARG A 37 -2.59 -5.40 -13.00
C ARG A 37 -3.06 -3.95 -12.97
N ASP A 38 -2.77 -3.26 -11.87
CA ASP A 38 -3.27 -1.90 -11.65
C ASP A 38 -2.64 -0.91 -12.61
N LEU A 39 -1.37 -1.10 -12.98
CA LEU A 39 -0.72 -0.29 -14.02
C LEU A 39 -1.28 -0.58 -15.42
N LEU A 40 -1.61 -1.82 -15.76
CA LEU A 40 -2.31 -2.14 -17.01
C LEU A 40 -3.68 -1.45 -17.07
N LEU A 41 -4.45 -1.52 -15.99
CA LEU A 41 -5.72 -0.80 -15.86
C LEU A 41 -5.52 0.72 -15.96
N ALA A 42 -4.43 1.24 -15.40
CA ALA A 42 -4.09 2.66 -15.48
C ALA A 42 -3.69 3.11 -16.89
N LEU A 43 -3.04 2.25 -17.69
CA LEU A 43 -2.79 2.49 -19.12
C LEU A 43 -4.09 2.52 -19.93
N ASP A 44 -5.01 1.59 -19.66
CA ASP A 44 -6.33 1.60 -20.31
C ASP A 44 -7.17 2.81 -19.90
N ASN A 45 -7.04 3.24 -18.64
CA ASN A 45 -7.70 4.43 -18.10
C ASN A 45 -7.28 5.72 -18.83
N LEU A 46 -6.08 5.77 -19.44
CA LEU A 46 -5.66 6.90 -20.28
C LEU A 46 -6.52 7.07 -21.53
N LYS A 47 -7.11 5.97 -22.03
CA LYS A 47 -8.00 5.99 -23.21
C LYS A 47 -9.45 6.22 -22.79
N LYS A 48 -9.88 5.58 -21.70
CA LYS A 48 -11.25 5.66 -21.20
C LYS A 48 -11.25 5.66 -19.66
N PRO A 49 -11.54 6.80 -19.02
CA PRO A 49 -11.54 6.89 -17.57
C PRO A 49 -12.49 5.87 -16.93
N THR A 50 -11.97 5.06 -16.01
CA THR A 50 -12.74 4.13 -15.20
C THR A 50 -13.48 4.87 -14.08
N LEU A 51 -14.63 4.32 -13.69
CA LEU A 51 -15.45 4.79 -12.57
C LEU A 51 -15.34 3.88 -11.34
N ILE A 52 -14.59 2.79 -11.45
CA ILE A 52 -14.29 1.83 -10.37
C ILE A 52 -12.80 1.47 -10.39
N GLY A 53 -12.29 1.04 -9.25
CA GLY A 53 -10.93 0.56 -9.06
C GLY A 53 -10.83 -0.97 -9.13
N PRO A 54 -9.73 -1.53 -8.59
CA PRO A 54 -9.55 -2.98 -8.47
C PRO A 54 -10.66 -3.65 -7.65
N PRO A 55 -10.87 -4.97 -7.81
CA PRO A 55 -11.81 -5.70 -6.97
C PRO A 55 -11.38 -5.67 -5.50
N THR A 56 -12.36 -5.67 -4.60
CA THR A 56 -12.13 -5.88 -3.16
C THR A 56 -12.05 -7.37 -2.83
N GLY A 57 -11.83 -7.70 -1.55
CA GLY A 57 -11.94 -9.08 -1.08
C GLY A 57 -13.38 -9.63 -1.07
N ILE A 58 -14.40 -8.78 -1.28
CA ILE A 58 -15.80 -9.19 -1.36
C ILE A 58 -16.19 -9.31 -2.84
N PRO A 59 -16.73 -10.47 -3.28
CA PRO A 59 -17.16 -10.65 -4.66
C PRO A 59 -18.12 -9.55 -5.13
N ASN A 60 -17.92 -9.07 -6.36
CA ASN A 60 -18.73 -8.02 -6.99
C ASN A 60 -18.71 -6.66 -6.28
N ILE A 61 -17.76 -6.41 -5.36
CA ILE A 61 -17.53 -5.08 -4.80
C ILE A 61 -16.15 -4.60 -5.26
N PHE A 62 -16.10 -3.40 -5.81
CA PHE A 62 -14.88 -2.77 -6.32
C PHE A 62 -14.52 -1.54 -5.50
N TYR A 63 -13.23 -1.24 -5.45
CA TYR A 63 -12.73 0.01 -4.91
C TYR A 63 -13.19 1.21 -5.76
N GLY A 64 -12.97 2.43 -5.27
CA GLY A 64 -13.15 3.62 -6.10
C GLY A 64 -12.04 3.77 -7.15
N PRO A 65 -12.25 4.60 -8.17
CA PRO A 65 -11.31 4.70 -9.30
C PRO A 65 -10.03 5.47 -8.97
N TYR A 66 -9.97 6.14 -7.80
CA TYR A 66 -8.90 7.06 -7.46
C TYR A 66 -7.51 6.44 -7.49
N TRP A 67 -7.36 5.18 -7.06
CA TRP A 67 -6.07 4.49 -7.16
C TRP A 67 -5.59 4.40 -8.61
N ILE A 68 -6.47 3.97 -9.52
CA ILE A 68 -6.16 3.89 -10.96
C ILE A 68 -5.89 5.28 -11.53
N TRP A 69 -6.65 6.31 -11.12
CA TRP A 69 -6.41 7.68 -11.55
C TRP A 69 -5.06 8.22 -11.07
N PHE A 70 -4.66 7.93 -9.83
CA PHE A 70 -3.34 8.32 -9.32
C PHE A 70 -2.21 7.65 -10.09
N LEU A 71 -2.37 6.38 -10.48
CA LEU A 71 -1.40 5.67 -11.32
C LEU A 71 -1.37 6.21 -12.76
N SER A 72 -2.52 6.57 -13.33
CA SER A 72 -2.60 7.07 -14.71
C SER A 72 -1.90 8.41 -14.91
N LEU A 73 -1.92 9.31 -13.92
CA LEU A 73 -1.35 10.65 -14.10
C LEU A 73 0.17 10.64 -14.42
N PRO A 74 1.03 9.91 -13.68
CA PRO A 74 2.44 9.78 -14.07
C PRO A 74 2.67 9.02 -15.38
N LEU A 75 1.76 8.09 -15.74
CA LEU A 75 1.84 7.33 -16.99
C LEU A 75 1.68 8.20 -18.24
N LEU A 76 1.15 9.43 -18.12
CA LEU A 76 1.17 10.42 -19.21
C LEU A 76 2.60 10.89 -19.57
N VAL A 77 3.56 10.74 -18.65
CA VAL A 77 4.95 11.17 -18.84
C VAL A 77 5.83 9.99 -19.25
N THR A 78 5.71 8.86 -18.57
CA THR A 78 6.48 7.65 -18.86
C THR A 78 5.75 6.42 -18.35
N HIS A 79 5.89 5.31 -19.06
CA HIS A 79 5.36 4.01 -18.65
C HIS A 79 6.30 3.25 -17.68
N ASP A 80 7.37 3.88 -17.18
CA ASP A 80 8.26 3.28 -16.17
C ASP A 80 7.60 3.19 -14.77
N PRO A 81 7.39 1.98 -14.20
CA PRO A 81 6.84 1.81 -12.85
C PRO A 81 7.64 2.52 -11.76
N ARG A 82 8.95 2.73 -11.93
CA ARG A 82 9.79 3.46 -10.97
C ARG A 82 9.35 4.91 -10.85
N PHE A 83 9.04 5.55 -11.97
CA PHE A 83 8.55 6.92 -11.99
C PHE A 83 7.16 7.01 -11.36
N VAL A 84 6.26 6.08 -11.71
CA VAL A 84 4.92 6.01 -11.10
C VAL A 84 5.02 5.84 -9.59
N THR A 85 5.86 4.91 -9.10
CA THR A 85 6.11 4.68 -7.67
C THR A 85 6.63 5.94 -6.99
N SER A 86 7.54 6.66 -7.64
CA SER A 86 8.13 7.89 -7.10
C SER A 86 7.06 8.96 -6.86
N ILE A 87 6.18 9.19 -7.83
CA ILE A 87 5.14 10.23 -7.76
C ILE A 87 3.99 9.82 -6.84
N VAL A 88 3.53 8.56 -6.92
CA VAL A 88 2.32 8.10 -6.22
C VAL A 88 2.62 7.71 -4.77
N LEU A 89 3.81 7.20 -4.46
CA LEU A 89 4.11 6.68 -3.13
C LEU A 89 5.32 7.32 -2.46
N LEU A 90 6.48 7.42 -3.12
CA LEU A 90 7.69 7.94 -2.48
C LEU A 90 7.51 9.40 -2.03
N ILE A 91 7.13 10.30 -2.94
CA ILE A 91 6.96 11.72 -2.59
C ILE A 91 5.84 11.89 -1.55
N PRO A 92 4.64 11.29 -1.71
CA PRO A 92 3.59 11.43 -0.72
C PRO A 92 3.97 10.89 0.67
N ASN A 93 4.58 9.70 0.76
CA ASN A 93 4.89 9.07 2.04
C ASN A 93 6.23 9.53 2.65
N ALA A 94 7.29 9.73 1.87
CA ALA A 94 8.60 10.13 2.40
C ALA A 94 8.78 11.66 2.52
N PHE A 95 7.98 12.46 1.80
CA PHE A 95 8.09 13.93 1.83
C PHE A 95 6.83 14.62 2.40
N ILE A 96 5.64 14.35 1.87
CA ILE A 96 4.42 15.06 2.29
C ILE A 96 3.98 14.63 3.71
N PHE A 97 4.01 13.34 4.01
CA PHE A 97 3.66 12.80 5.33
C PHE A 97 4.44 13.48 6.47
N PRO A 98 5.80 13.50 6.48
CA PRO A 98 6.53 14.13 7.58
C PRO A 98 6.27 15.63 7.68
N LEU A 99 6.03 16.34 6.57
CA LEU A 99 5.68 17.76 6.61
C LEU A 99 4.36 18.02 7.34
N ILE A 100 3.33 17.20 7.09
CA ILE A 100 2.04 17.32 7.80
C ILE A 100 2.22 16.90 9.26
N PHE A 101 2.95 15.82 9.51
CA PHE A 101 3.24 15.32 10.85
C PHE A 101 3.95 16.38 11.71
N PHE A 102 4.96 17.05 11.16
CA PHE A 102 5.67 18.13 11.83
C PHE A 102 4.80 19.36 12.08
N LYS A 103 3.86 19.69 11.17
CA LYS A 103 2.86 20.73 11.40
C LYS A 103 1.92 20.37 12.55
N LEU A 104 1.54 19.10 12.69
CA LEU A 104 0.70 18.63 13.80
C LEU A 104 1.37 18.81 15.16
N PHE A 105 2.71 18.70 15.21
CA PHE A 105 3.54 18.75 16.42
C PHE A 105 4.51 19.94 16.49
N ASN A 106 4.20 21.08 15.87
CA ASN A 106 5.12 22.23 15.72
C ASN A 106 5.87 22.66 17.00
N LYS A 107 5.25 22.53 18.18
CA LYS A 107 5.89 22.85 19.48
C LYS A 107 7.01 21.87 19.87
N ASN A 108 6.89 20.60 19.46
CA ASN A 108 7.77 19.48 19.83
C ASN A 108 8.48 18.88 18.60
N ILE A 109 8.98 19.74 17.71
CA ILE A 109 9.54 19.30 16.43
C ILE A 109 10.64 18.24 16.55
N ILE A 110 11.54 18.36 17.54
CA ILE A 110 12.62 17.38 17.75
C ILE A 110 12.01 16.01 18.04
N PHE A 111 10.99 15.95 18.88
CA PHE A 111 10.33 14.70 19.23
C PHE A 111 9.58 14.12 18.04
N ALA A 112 8.89 14.96 17.27
CA ALA A 112 8.25 14.55 16.03
C ALA A 112 9.28 14.01 15.01
N SER A 113 10.46 14.61 14.90
CA SER A 113 11.55 14.10 14.06
C SER A 113 12.03 12.72 14.52
N LEU A 114 12.17 12.47 15.83
CA LEU A 114 12.54 11.15 16.35
C LEU A 114 11.45 10.11 16.04
N MET A 115 10.18 10.45 16.25
CA MET A 115 9.06 9.54 15.97
C MET A 115 8.92 9.24 14.47
N TRP A 116 9.15 10.23 13.61
CA TRP A 116 9.21 10.01 12.16
C TRP A 116 10.36 9.08 11.77
N LEU A 117 11.55 9.24 12.34
CA LEU A 117 12.67 8.33 12.08
C LEU A 117 12.36 6.91 12.58
N LEU A 118 11.68 6.75 13.71
CA LEU A 118 11.21 5.43 14.16
C LEU A 118 10.26 4.82 13.15
N PHE A 119 9.31 5.60 12.64
CA PHE A 119 8.40 5.15 11.59
C PHE A 119 9.15 4.79 10.30
N PHE A 120 10.22 5.52 9.94
CA PHE A 120 11.07 5.18 8.81
C PHE A 120 11.81 3.85 9.00
N PHE A 121 12.45 3.66 10.15
CA PHE A 121 13.19 2.44 10.45
C PHE A 121 12.27 1.25 10.77
N SER A 122 10.99 1.50 11.02
CA SER A 122 9.99 0.44 11.02
C SER A 122 9.82 -0.12 9.61
N ASN A 123 9.43 -1.38 9.49
CA ASN A 123 9.18 -2.00 8.19
C ASN A 123 8.04 -1.33 7.40
N PHE A 124 7.26 -0.42 8.01
CA PHE A 124 6.10 0.20 7.39
C PHE A 124 6.47 1.19 6.28
N LEU A 125 7.31 2.20 6.55
CA LEU A 125 7.54 3.27 5.56
C LEU A 125 8.24 2.76 4.30
N GLY A 126 9.19 1.83 4.45
CA GLY A 126 9.84 1.20 3.30
C GLY A 126 8.83 0.55 2.37
N ILE A 127 7.89 -0.23 2.92
CA ILE A 127 6.81 -0.88 2.17
C ILE A 127 5.89 0.18 1.54
N TYR A 128 5.42 1.17 2.32
CA TYR A 128 4.43 2.15 1.84
C TYR A 128 4.96 3.10 0.76
N ALA A 129 6.26 3.37 0.76
CA ALA A 129 6.89 4.26 -0.19
C ALA A 129 7.34 3.57 -1.48
N THR A 130 7.53 2.24 -1.47
CA THR A 130 8.17 1.50 -2.59
C THR A 130 7.31 0.42 -3.23
N GLN A 131 6.26 -0.06 -2.57
CA GLN A 131 5.37 -1.08 -3.11
C GLN A 131 4.07 -0.44 -3.64
N LEU A 132 3.90 -0.42 -4.97
CA LEU A 132 2.70 0.10 -5.65
C LEU A 132 1.45 -0.70 -5.29
N TRP A 133 0.74 -0.27 -4.25
CA TRP A 133 -0.48 -0.91 -3.81
C TRP A 133 -1.48 0.08 -3.22
N ASN A 134 -2.77 -0.14 -3.50
CA ASN A 134 -3.84 0.80 -3.16
C ASN A 134 -3.89 1.23 -1.68
N PRO A 135 -3.67 0.36 -0.67
CA PRO A 135 -3.78 0.77 0.72
C PRO A 135 -2.64 1.68 1.17
N HIS A 136 -1.51 1.73 0.45
CA HIS A 136 -0.30 2.43 0.91
C HIS A 136 -0.39 3.98 0.87
N LEU A 137 -1.46 4.54 0.31
CA LEU A 137 -1.81 5.96 0.46
C LEU A 137 -2.64 6.25 1.72
N THR A 138 -3.22 5.22 2.34
CA THR A 138 -4.08 5.34 3.53
C THR A 138 -3.38 6.03 4.70
N PRO A 139 -2.12 5.73 5.07
CA PRO A 139 -1.43 6.40 6.17
C PRO A 139 -1.37 7.93 5.99
N LEU A 140 -1.03 8.39 4.79
CA LEU A 140 -0.98 9.82 4.45
C LEU A 140 -2.36 10.47 4.50
N PHE A 141 -3.36 9.88 3.83
CA PHE A 141 -4.71 10.45 3.83
C PHE A 141 -5.32 10.45 5.22
N TYR A 142 -5.04 9.46 6.04
CA TYR A 142 -5.48 9.43 7.43
C TYR A 142 -4.79 10.51 8.27
N LEU A 143 -3.48 10.74 8.08
CA LEU A 143 -2.78 11.87 8.71
C LEU A 143 -3.36 13.23 8.27
N MET A 144 -3.69 13.40 6.99
CA MET A 144 -4.35 14.60 6.47
C MET A 144 -5.73 14.80 7.12
N LEU A 145 -6.53 13.74 7.23
CA LEU A 145 -7.83 13.76 7.87
C LEU A 145 -7.73 14.19 9.34
N ILE A 146 -6.80 13.58 10.09
CA ILE A 146 -6.51 13.96 11.48
C ILE A 146 -6.16 15.45 11.57
N PHE A 147 -5.27 15.92 10.70
CA PHE A 147 -4.86 17.32 10.68
C PHE A 147 -6.06 18.25 10.45
N ILE A 148 -6.94 17.93 9.50
CA ILE A 148 -8.14 18.71 9.20
C ILE A 148 -9.11 18.72 10.40
N ILE A 149 -9.50 17.55 10.90
CA ILE A 149 -10.50 17.42 11.98
C ILE A 149 -10.04 18.13 13.26
N VAL A 150 -8.75 18.07 13.57
CA VAL A 150 -8.21 18.63 14.83
C VAL A 150 -7.88 20.11 14.71
N ARG A 151 -7.30 20.57 13.59
CA ARG A 151 -6.76 21.94 13.45
C ARG A 151 -7.66 22.91 12.70
N LYS A 152 -8.65 22.44 11.95
CA LYS A 152 -9.52 23.27 11.10
C LYS A 152 -10.95 23.21 11.60
N HIS A 153 -11.69 24.32 11.46
CA HIS A 153 -13.04 24.47 12.01
C HIS A 153 -14.03 25.18 11.05
N SER A 154 -13.75 25.20 9.74
CA SER A 154 -14.69 25.75 8.75
C SER A 154 -15.39 24.65 7.95
N THR A 155 -16.57 24.97 7.40
CA THR A 155 -17.36 24.08 6.53
C THR A 155 -16.55 23.55 5.36
N PHE A 156 -15.77 24.41 4.67
CA PHE A 156 -14.89 24.00 3.58
C PHE A 156 -13.87 22.93 3.99
N TRP A 157 -13.23 23.09 5.15
CA TRP A 157 -12.28 22.10 5.64
C TRP A 157 -12.97 20.79 6.04
N TYR A 158 -14.18 20.84 6.59
CA TYR A 158 -14.96 19.64 6.92
C TYR A 158 -15.45 18.91 5.67
N LEU A 159 -15.83 19.65 4.62
CA LEU A 159 -16.11 19.09 3.30
C LEU A 159 -14.88 18.35 2.76
N GLY A 160 -13.71 18.99 2.80
CA GLY A 160 -12.45 18.35 2.41
C GLY A 160 -12.07 17.14 3.28
N GLY A 161 -12.34 17.21 4.59
CA GLY A 161 -12.15 16.09 5.52
C GLY A 161 -13.07 14.91 5.19
N GLY A 162 -14.33 15.18 4.89
CA GLY A 162 -15.28 14.17 4.44
C GLY A 162 -14.82 13.51 3.14
N PHE A 163 -14.40 14.32 2.17
CA PHE A 163 -13.85 13.84 0.91
C PHE A 163 -12.63 12.93 1.12
N ILE A 164 -11.66 13.34 1.94
CA ILE A 164 -10.48 12.52 2.26
C ILE A 164 -10.88 11.24 3.01
N SER A 165 -11.82 11.30 3.94
CA SER A 165 -12.29 10.12 4.67
C SER A 165 -12.95 9.11 3.72
N GLY A 166 -13.72 9.58 2.75
CA GLY A 166 -14.29 8.74 1.72
C GLY A 166 -13.24 8.25 0.71
N LEU A 167 -12.22 9.05 0.36
CA LEU A 167 -11.06 8.58 -0.41
C LEU A 167 -10.36 7.40 0.27
N ILE A 168 -10.16 7.45 1.59
CA ILE A 168 -9.59 6.33 2.36
C ILE A 168 -10.43 5.06 2.16
N ALA A 169 -11.76 5.14 2.25
CA ALA A 169 -12.63 4.00 2.00
C ALA A 169 -12.60 3.51 0.54
N ASN A 170 -12.41 4.43 -0.41
CA ASN A 170 -12.29 4.10 -1.83
C ASN A 170 -10.96 3.38 -2.16
N ILE A 171 -9.88 3.58 -1.40
CA ILE A 171 -8.61 2.86 -1.60
C ILE A 171 -8.39 1.71 -0.62
N HIS A 172 -9.06 1.70 0.53
CA HIS A 172 -8.89 0.72 1.59
C HIS A 172 -10.17 0.63 2.46
N VAL A 173 -11.20 -0.02 1.90
CA VAL A 173 -12.56 -0.12 2.45
C VAL A 173 -12.61 -0.62 3.90
N SER A 174 -11.84 -1.65 4.24
CA SER A 174 -11.80 -2.27 5.57
C SER A 174 -11.47 -1.24 6.66
N PHE A 175 -10.42 -0.45 6.46
CA PHE A 175 -10.02 0.60 7.39
C PHE A 175 -10.90 1.84 7.23
N GLY A 176 -11.21 2.23 5.99
CA GLY A 176 -11.92 3.48 5.68
C GLY A 176 -13.34 3.55 6.23
N VAL A 177 -14.09 2.45 6.25
CA VAL A 177 -15.43 2.41 6.88
C VAL A 177 -15.33 2.75 8.38
N GLY A 178 -14.34 2.18 9.08
CA GLY A 178 -14.11 2.49 10.50
C GLY A 178 -13.67 3.93 10.73
N VAL A 179 -12.85 4.49 9.84
CA VAL A 179 -12.43 5.90 9.90
C VAL A 179 -13.60 6.86 9.65
N ILE A 180 -14.47 6.58 8.67
CA ILE A 180 -15.66 7.38 8.39
C ILE A 180 -16.56 7.41 9.62
N LEU A 181 -16.87 6.23 10.18
CA LEU A 181 -17.74 6.12 11.35
C LEU A 181 -17.14 6.84 12.57
N ALA A 182 -15.85 6.64 12.85
CA ALA A 182 -15.16 7.33 13.92
C ALA A 182 -15.15 8.86 13.74
N SER A 183 -14.96 9.33 12.50
CA SER A 183 -14.99 10.76 12.18
C SER A 183 -16.38 11.36 12.38
N ILE A 184 -17.44 10.69 11.90
CA ILE A 184 -18.82 11.15 12.12
C ILE A 184 -19.13 11.20 13.61
N LEU A 185 -18.87 10.12 14.35
CA LEU A 185 -19.11 10.06 15.80
C LEU A 185 -18.33 11.17 16.53
N PHE A 186 -17.05 11.36 16.21
CA PHE A 186 -16.24 12.41 16.82
C PHE A 186 -16.83 13.81 16.58
N ILE A 187 -17.21 14.11 15.34
CA ILE A 187 -17.74 15.41 14.95
C ILE A 187 -19.11 15.63 15.61
N VAL A 188 -19.98 14.62 15.63
CA VAL A 188 -21.28 14.68 16.31
C VAL A 188 -21.10 14.96 17.79
N PHE A 189 -20.25 14.22 18.51
CA PHE A 189 -20.06 14.44 19.94
C PHE A 189 -19.41 15.79 20.26
N LYS A 190 -18.44 16.23 19.44
CA LYS A 190 -17.70 17.47 19.71
C LYS A 190 -18.44 18.73 19.25
N TYR A 191 -19.22 18.63 18.18
CA TYR A 191 -19.85 19.75 17.47
C TYR A 191 -21.35 19.52 17.23
N PHE A 192 -22.04 18.82 18.15
CA PHE A 192 -23.48 18.55 18.05
C PHE A 192 -24.32 19.80 17.76
N ARG A 193 -23.87 20.97 18.23
CA ARG A 193 -24.53 22.27 18.00
C ARG A 193 -24.21 22.93 16.65
N SER A 194 -23.44 22.28 15.77
CA SER A 194 -23.01 22.82 14.48
C SER A 194 -23.37 21.84 13.34
N PRO A 195 -24.67 21.67 13.03
CA PRO A 195 -25.13 20.70 12.03
C PRO A 195 -24.53 20.95 10.63
N THR A 196 -24.16 22.20 10.32
CA THR A 196 -23.49 22.56 9.07
C THR A 196 -22.13 21.89 8.89
N LEU A 197 -21.36 21.67 9.97
CA LEU A 197 -20.08 20.95 9.91
C LEU A 197 -20.29 19.46 9.67
N ILE A 198 -21.27 18.86 10.35
CA ILE A 198 -21.65 17.45 10.16
C ILE A 198 -22.12 17.24 8.73
N PHE A 199 -23.04 18.08 8.24
CA PHE A 199 -23.54 18.03 6.88
C PHE A 199 -22.43 18.22 5.84
N SER A 200 -21.53 19.20 6.05
CA SER A 200 -20.38 19.42 5.15
C SER A 200 -19.49 18.17 5.06
N PHE A 201 -19.21 17.53 6.21
CA PHE A 201 -18.42 16.30 6.23
C PHE A 201 -19.12 15.15 5.48
N ILE A 202 -20.40 14.91 5.77
CA ILE A 202 -21.18 13.86 5.08
C ILE A 202 -21.25 14.12 3.57
N LEU A 203 -21.49 15.37 3.17
CA LEU A 203 -21.48 15.77 1.76
C LEU A 203 -20.12 15.47 1.11
N GLY A 204 -19.01 15.73 1.82
CA GLY A 204 -17.66 15.41 1.34
C GLY A 204 -17.48 13.91 1.10
N VAL A 205 -17.95 13.07 2.03
CA VAL A 205 -17.93 11.61 1.87
C VAL A 205 -18.72 11.22 0.62
N ILE A 206 -19.95 11.71 0.45
CA ILE A 206 -20.79 11.42 -0.71
C ILE A 206 -20.09 11.84 -2.02
N ILE A 207 -19.47 13.02 -2.06
CA ILE A 207 -18.74 13.51 -3.24
C ILE A 207 -17.62 12.54 -3.64
N SER A 208 -16.90 11.97 -2.67
CA SER A 208 -15.85 10.98 -2.97
C SER A 208 -16.39 9.66 -3.54
N PHE A 209 -17.68 9.37 -3.37
CA PHE A 209 -18.30 8.17 -3.94
C PHE A 209 -19.06 8.44 -5.24
N LEU A 210 -19.06 9.68 -5.75
CA LEU A 210 -19.76 10.02 -7.00
C LEU A 210 -19.37 9.13 -8.19
N PRO A 211 -18.08 8.79 -8.44
CA PRO A 211 -17.75 7.90 -9.54
C PRO A 211 -18.41 6.53 -9.40
N ASN A 212 -18.36 5.93 -8.21
CA ASN A 212 -19.01 4.66 -7.90
C ASN A 212 -20.53 4.74 -8.04
N ILE A 213 -21.16 5.83 -7.57
CA ILE A 213 -22.61 6.05 -7.72
C ILE A 213 -23.01 6.12 -9.20
N ILE A 214 -22.24 6.85 -10.02
CA ILE A 214 -22.48 6.93 -11.47
C ILE A 214 -22.30 5.56 -12.13
N PHE A 215 -21.28 4.80 -11.72
CA PHE A 215 -21.08 3.44 -12.21
C PHE A 215 -22.27 2.55 -11.85
N GLU A 216 -22.70 2.54 -10.60
CA GLU A 216 -23.82 1.72 -10.11
C GLU A 216 -25.13 2.05 -10.84
N ALA A 217 -25.42 3.34 -11.05
CA ALA A 217 -26.59 3.78 -11.81
C ALA A 217 -26.60 3.26 -13.25
N ARG A 218 -25.43 3.10 -13.88
CA ARG A 218 -25.28 2.54 -15.24
C ARG A 218 -25.34 1.02 -15.30
N HIS A 219 -25.10 0.33 -14.17
CA HIS A 219 -24.95 -1.13 -14.13
C HIS A 219 -25.95 -1.80 -13.19
N GLY A 220 -27.09 -1.16 -12.91
CA GLY A 220 -28.20 -1.77 -12.16
C GLY A 220 -27.91 -2.03 -10.68
N PHE A 221 -27.03 -1.22 -10.07
CA PHE A 221 -26.70 -1.25 -8.65
C PHE A 221 -26.14 -2.60 -8.15
N ASN A 222 -25.25 -3.23 -8.93
CA ASN A 222 -24.73 -4.56 -8.62
C ASN A 222 -23.86 -4.59 -7.37
N GLN A 223 -22.98 -3.61 -7.15
CA GLN A 223 -22.14 -3.57 -5.94
C GLN A 223 -22.99 -3.29 -4.70
N THR A 224 -24.03 -2.48 -4.84
CA THR A 224 -25.00 -2.17 -3.78
C THR A 224 -25.73 -3.44 -3.36
N LYS A 225 -26.23 -4.23 -4.33
CA LYS A 225 -26.84 -5.54 -4.07
C LYS A 225 -25.85 -6.51 -3.40
N ALA A 226 -24.61 -6.56 -3.88
CA ALA A 226 -23.57 -7.41 -3.28
C ALA A 226 -23.24 -6.99 -1.83
N LEU A 227 -23.20 -5.68 -1.56
CA LEU A 227 -23.01 -5.14 -0.21
C LEU A 227 -24.17 -5.52 0.71
N PHE A 228 -25.42 -5.32 0.27
CA PHE A 228 -26.59 -5.73 1.05
C PHE A 228 -26.60 -7.23 1.31
N TYR A 229 -26.34 -8.05 0.30
CA TYR A 229 -26.21 -9.50 0.46
C TYR A 229 -25.13 -9.88 1.47
N THR A 230 -24.00 -9.17 1.47
CA THR A 230 -22.92 -9.41 2.43
C THR A 230 -23.30 -9.03 3.85
N LEU A 231 -23.99 -7.90 4.03
CA LEU A 231 -24.50 -7.48 5.34
C LEU A 231 -25.60 -8.43 5.83
N GLU A 232 -26.53 -8.82 4.97
CA GLU A 232 -27.60 -9.77 5.28
C GLU A 232 -27.03 -11.12 5.74
N ASN A 233 -26.06 -11.68 5.02
CA ASN A 233 -25.36 -12.90 5.44
C ASN A 233 -24.60 -12.76 6.76
N GLY A 234 -23.90 -11.64 6.94
CA GLY A 234 -23.18 -11.38 8.19
C GLY A 234 -24.11 -11.22 9.40
N PHE A 235 -25.23 -10.52 9.24
CA PHE A 235 -26.15 -10.19 10.33
C PHE A 235 -27.22 -11.24 10.58
N LEU A 236 -27.90 -11.73 9.55
CA LEU A 236 -29.04 -12.67 9.69
C LEU A 236 -28.58 -14.12 9.75
N TYR A 237 -27.63 -14.50 8.90
CA TYR A 237 -27.21 -15.90 8.73
C TYR A 237 -25.90 -16.24 9.44
N ASN A 238 -25.27 -15.25 10.08
CA ASN A 238 -24.01 -15.40 10.79
C ASN A 238 -22.90 -16.06 9.93
N SER A 239 -22.92 -15.81 8.62
CA SER A 239 -22.09 -16.48 7.63
C SER A 239 -21.16 -15.51 6.89
N ALA A 240 -20.02 -16.02 6.41
CA ALA A 240 -19.11 -15.29 5.54
C ALA A 240 -19.53 -15.47 4.08
N VAL A 241 -19.39 -14.42 3.26
CA VAL A 241 -19.59 -14.54 1.80
C VAL A 241 -18.33 -15.08 1.12
N VAL A 242 -17.18 -14.93 1.78
CA VAL A 242 -15.88 -15.43 1.30
C VAL A 242 -15.59 -16.77 1.98
N GLY A 243 -15.43 -17.84 1.19
CA GLY A 243 -15.16 -19.20 1.65
C GLY A 243 -13.73 -19.47 2.13
N VAL A 244 -13.04 -18.46 2.65
CA VAL A 244 -11.65 -18.56 3.14
C VAL A 244 -11.63 -18.16 4.61
N THR A 245 -10.69 -18.68 5.40
CA THR A 245 -10.50 -18.30 6.79
C THR A 245 -9.57 -17.09 6.90
N GLY A 246 -9.99 -16.06 7.63
CA GLY A 246 -9.13 -14.92 8.00
C GLY A 246 -8.50 -15.10 9.38
N LEU A 247 -7.97 -14.00 9.92
CA LEU A 247 -7.49 -13.95 11.29
C LEU A 247 -8.63 -14.22 12.29
N SER A 248 -8.36 -15.03 13.30
CA SER A 248 -9.23 -15.20 14.47
C SER A 248 -9.31 -13.92 15.32
N LYS A 249 -10.29 -13.83 16.23
CA LYS A 249 -10.44 -12.67 17.13
C LYS A 249 -9.19 -12.41 17.98
N ASP A 250 -8.55 -13.47 18.48
CA ASP A 250 -7.32 -13.36 19.27
C ASP A 250 -6.15 -12.91 18.40
N GLN A 251 -6.07 -13.37 17.15
CA GLN A 251 -5.09 -12.88 16.19
C GLN A 251 -5.34 -11.43 15.81
N ILE A 252 -6.60 -10.98 15.69
CA ILE A 252 -6.94 -9.57 15.44
C ILE A 252 -6.47 -8.69 16.61
N LEU A 253 -6.73 -9.10 17.86
CA LEU A 253 -6.24 -8.39 19.04
C LEU A 253 -4.72 -8.38 19.10
N SER A 254 -4.08 -9.55 18.96
CA SER A 254 -2.63 -9.70 18.96
C SER A 254 -1.99 -8.85 17.86
N LYS A 255 -2.55 -8.87 16.64
CA LYS A 255 -2.10 -8.05 15.52
C LYS A 255 -2.22 -6.56 15.84
N THR A 256 -3.36 -6.11 16.36
CA THR A 256 -3.58 -4.72 16.78
C THR A 256 -2.51 -4.25 17.78
N LEU A 257 -2.26 -5.04 18.83
CA LEU A 257 -1.28 -4.72 19.87
C LEU A 257 0.15 -4.80 19.35
N SER A 258 0.42 -5.73 18.42
CA SER A 258 1.75 -5.92 17.80
C SER A 258 2.18 -4.77 16.89
N LEU A 259 1.26 -3.87 16.49
CA LEU A 259 1.61 -2.67 15.74
C LEU A 259 2.55 -1.75 16.52
N ILE A 260 2.43 -1.65 17.84
CA ILE A 260 3.32 -0.80 18.66
C ILE A 260 4.77 -1.32 18.64
N PRO A 261 5.05 -2.63 18.91
CA PRO A 261 6.37 -3.22 18.71
C PRO A 261 6.87 -3.10 17.29
N GLN A 262 6.03 -3.34 16.28
CA GLN A 262 6.46 -3.24 14.88
C GLN A 262 6.84 -1.80 14.50
N LEU A 263 6.12 -0.81 15.03
CA LEU A 263 6.42 0.61 14.82
C LEU A 263 7.71 1.07 15.48
N THR A 264 7.99 0.50 16.65
CA THR A 264 9.11 0.94 17.49
C THR A 264 10.32 0.03 17.38
N SER A 265 10.17 -1.15 16.77
CA SER A 265 11.11 -2.29 16.84
C SER A 265 11.47 -2.71 18.28
N LEU A 266 10.72 -2.27 19.29
CA LEU A 266 11.00 -2.58 20.70
C LEU A 266 10.45 -3.96 21.08
N PRO A 267 11.09 -4.65 22.05
CA PRO A 267 10.55 -5.87 22.63
C PRO A 267 9.13 -5.69 23.18
N SER A 268 8.27 -6.69 23.01
CA SER A 268 6.84 -6.60 23.36
C SER A 268 6.54 -6.23 24.82
N PHE A 269 7.45 -6.45 25.77
CA PHE A 269 7.23 -6.06 27.16
C PHE A 269 7.21 -4.53 27.36
N PHE A 270 7.88 -3.75 26.49
CA PHE A 270 7.81 -2.29 26.52
C PHE A 270 6.41 -1.76 26.19
N ILE A 271 5.56 -2.56 25.53
CA ILE A 271 4.16 -2.20 25.27
C ILE A 271 3.43 -1.95 26.58
N TYR A 272 3.59 -2.80 27.59
CA TYR A 272 2.89 -2.66 28.85
C TYR A 272 3.24 -1.34 29.54
N ILE A 273 4.50 -0.94 29.48
CA ILE A 273 4.96 0.37 29.98
C ILE A 273 4.30 1.50 29.17
N LEU A 274 4.30 1.41 27.84
CA LEU A 274 3.68 2.39 26.95
C LEU A 274 2.15 2.50 27.13
N LEU A 275 1.47 1.43 27.53
CA LEU A 275 0.03 1.41 27.83
C LEU A 275 -0.30 2.02 29.21
N ILE A 276 0.61 1.96 30.18
CA ILE A 276 0.42 2.58 31.50
C ILE A 276 0.62 4.10 31.46
N ILE A 277 1.59 4.58 30.65
CA ILE A 277 1.89 6.02 30.49
C ILE A 277 0.64 6.88 30.21
N PRO A 278 -0.29 6.52 29.28
CA PRO A 278 -1.51 7.28 29.04
C PRO A 278 -2.35 7.47 30.30
N LEU A 279 -2.57 6.41 31.09
CA LEU A 279 -3.40 6.47 32.30
C LEU A 279 -2.89 7.55 33.28
N ILE A 280 -1.56 7.69 33.40
CA ILE A 280 -0.94 8.67 34.28
C ILE A 280 -0.95 10.08 33.64
N ARG A 281 -0.80 10.17 32.31
CA ARG A 281 -0.52 11.43 31.60
C ARG A 281 -1.74 12.14 31.05
N LEU A 282 -2.91 11.49 30.94
CA LEU A 282 -4.12 12.09 30.39
C LEU A 282 -4.46 13.45 31.01
N ARG A 283 -4.24 13.61 32.32
CA ARG A 283 -4.48 14.89 33.03
C ARG A 283 -3.56 16.03 32.59
N HIS A 284 -2.35 15.72 32.11
CA HIS A 284 -1.32 16.69 31.73
C HIS A 284 -1.34 17.06 30.24
N LEU A 285 -2.22 16.43 29.45
CA LEU A 285 -2.37 16.77 28.02
C LEU A 285 -3.02 18.14 27.85
N THR A 286 -2.52 18.92 26.90
CA THR A 286 -3.18 20.16 26.46
C THR A 286 -4.57 19.86 25.87
N LYS A 287 -5.46 20.84 25.83
CA LYS A 287 -6.81 20.69 25.23
C LYS A 287 -6.76 20.12 23.81
N GLU A 288 -5.79 20.56 23.02
CA GLU A 288 -5.55 20.07 21.67
C GLU A 288 -5.08 18.60 21.65
N GLN A 289 -4.10 18.24 22.49
CA GLN A 289 -3.64 16.86 22.61
C GLN A 289 -4.74 15.93 23.11
N LYS A 290 -5.59 16.38 24.04
CA LYS A 290 -6.78 15.63 24.47
C LYS A 290 -7.72 15.42 23.30
N THR A 291 -8.03 16.46 22.53
CA THR A 291 -8.88 16.37 21.34
C THR A 291 -8.35 15.31 20.36
N LEU A 292 -7.06 15.37 20.06
CA LEU A 292 -6.38 14.42 19.19
C LEU A 292 -6.42 12.99 19.76
N PHE A 293 -6.13 12.82 21.06
CA PHE A 293 -6.19 11.54 21.75
C PHE A 293 -7.59 10.89 21.65
N HIS A 294 -8.66 11.64 21.92
CA HIS A 294 -10.03 11.10 21.83
C HIS A 294 -10.38 10.69 20.40
N PHE A 295 -9.98 11.48 19.38
CA PHE A 295 -10.21 11.12 17.98
C PHE A 295 -9.50 9.81 17.61
N LEU A 296 -8.20 9.70 17.95
CA LEU A 296 -7.42 8.49 17.68
C LEU A 296 -7.99 7.26 18.39
N LEU A 297 -8.36 7.40 19.66
CA LEU A 297 -8.94 6.30 20.43
C LEU A 297 -10.28 5.85 19.83
N LEU A 298 -11.13 6.80 19.43
CA LEU A 298 -12.40 6.49 18.78
C LEU A 298 -12.18 5.77 17.44
N THR A 299 -11.18 6.18 16.63
CA THR A 299 -10.83 5.45 15.40
C THR A 299 -10.38 4.03 15.68
N ILE A 300 -9.44 3.84 16.64
CA ILE A 300 -8.95 2.50 17.00
C ILE A 300 -10.10 1.62 17.48
N ILE A 301 -10.95 2.10 18.38
CA ILE A 301 -12.11 1.34 18.90
C ILE A 301 -13.07 0.99 17.77
N THR A 302 -13.38 1.92 16.88
CA THR A 302 -14.34 1.70 15.80
C THR A 302 -13.82 0.68 14.79
N VAL A 303 -12.58 0.84 14.33
CA VAL A 303 -11.94 -0.12 13.41
C VAL A 303 -11.84 -1.51 14.05
N PHE A 304 -11.38 -1.58 15.30
CA PHE A 304 -11.26 -2.84 16.04
C PHE A 304 -12.62 -3.54 16.23
N THR A 305 -13.67 -2.77 16.56
CA THR A 305 -15.04 -3.30 16.69
C THR A 305 -15.53 -3.86 15.37
N ILE A 306 -15.27 -3.18 14.25
CA ILE A 306 -15.62 -3.69 12.92
C ILE A 306 -14.86 -5.00 12.66
N TYR A 307 -13.56 -5.08 12.94
CA TYR A 307 -12.77 -6.27 12.63
C TYR A 307 -13.17 -7.49 13.47
N ILE A 308 -13.42 -7.33 14.77
CA ILE A 308 -13.85 -8.44 15.63
C ILE A 308 -15.24 -8.97 15.28
N ASN A 309 -16.14 -8.10 14.80
CA ASN A 309 -17.50 -8.47 14.47
C ASN A 309 -17.70 -8.80 12.99
N ASN A 310 -16.70 -8.59 12.13
CA ASN A 310 -16.78 -8.96 10.73
C ASN A 310 -16.74 -10.49 10.58
N ARG A 311 -17.69 -11.03 9.80
CA ARG A 311 -17.73 -12.46 9.47
C ARG A 311 -16.85 -12.80 8.27
N ASN A 312 -16.58 -11.83 7.40
CA ASN A 312 -15.62 -12.02 6.32
C ASN A 312 -14.19 -12.01 6.86
N PRO A 313 -13.24 -12.67 6.16
CA PRO A 313 -11.84 -12.72 6.55
C PRO A 313 -11.24 -11.35 6.82
N VAL A 314 -10.61 -11.20 7.98
CA VAL A 314 -9.74 -10.06 8.28
C VAL A 314 -8.31 -10.47 7.96
N TRP A 315 -7.63 -9.67 7.13
CA TRP A 315 -6.25 -9.91 6.72
C TRP A 315 -5.29 -8.93 7.39
N ASP A 316 -4.01 -9.29 7.41
CA ASP A 316 -2.95 -8.46 7.99
C ASP A 316 -2.89 -7.05 7.41
N TYR A 317 -3.12 -6.91 6.11
CA TYR A 317 -3.08 -5.61 5.44
C TYR A 317 -4.27 -4.71 5.79
N HIS A 318 -5.37 -5.25 6.36
CA HIS A 318 -6.47 -4.42 6.83
C HIS A 318 -6.04 -3.45 7.94
N PHE A 319 -4.92 -3.72 8.60
CA PHE A 319 -4.39 -2.84 9.65
C PHE A 319 -3.66 -1.61 9.12
N ILE A 320 -3.38 -1.53 7.80
CA ILE A 320 -2.73 -0.36 7.19
C ILE A 320 -3.55 0.91 7.45
N GLY A 321 -2.94 1.86 8.14
CA GLY A 321 -3.53 3.10 8.64
C GLY A 321 -3.56 3.17 10.17
N LEU A 322 -3.73 2.05 10.88
CA LEU A 322 -3.73 2.03 12.36
C LEU A 322 -2.37 2.37 12.93
N GLU A 323 -1.28 2.01 12.25
CA GLU A 323 0.07 2.38 12.62
C GLU A 323 0.28 3.89 12.64
N THR A 324 -0.42 4.65 11.79
CA THR A 324 -0.42 6.12 11.86
C THR A 324 -1.13 6.61 13.12
N ALA A 325 -2.23 5.94 13.53
CA ALA A 325 -2.90 6.26 14.79
C ALA A 325 -1.97 6.03 15.98
N PHE A 326 -1.32 4.87 16.02
CA PHE A 326 -0.38 4.50 17.09
C PHE A 326 0.86 5.40 17.10
N LEU A 327 1.42 5.75 15.94
CA LEU A 327 2.54 6.69 15.83
C LEU A 327 2.21 8.03 16.49
N ILE A 328 1.05 8.61 16.15
CA ILE A 328 0.61 9.91 16.69
C ILE A 328 0.27 9.78 18.18
N LEU A 329 -0.38 8.68 18.58
CA LEU A 329 -0.71 8.40 19.98
C LEU A 329 0.55 8.35 20.84
N LEU A 330 1.53 7.53 20.44
CA LEU A 330 2.83 7.46 21.10
C LEU A 330 3.45 8.86 21.17
N THR A 331 3.50 9.58 20.06
CA THR A 331 4.08 10.93 20.00
C THR A 331 3.49 11.86 21.06
N ILE A 332 2.16 11.89 21.25
CA ILE A 332 1.50 12.72 22.26
C ILE A 332 1.89 12.32 23.68
N LEU A 333 1.94 11.01 23.95
CA LEU A 333 2.09 10.46 25.28
C LEU A 333 3.51 10.64 25.83
N VAL A 334 4.51 10.54 24.96
CA VAL A 334 5.92 10.57 25.35
C VAL A 334 6.64 11.89 25.04
N SER A 335 6.03 12.85 24.32
CA SER A 335 6.73 14.08 23.89
C SER A 335 7.29 14.94 25.02
N ASN A 336 6.73 14.83 26.23
CA ASN A 336 7.11 15.64 27.38
C ASN A 336 7.96 14.83 28.41
N ILE A 337 8.53 13.70 28.00
CA ILE A 337 9.32 12.81 28.84
C ILE A 337 10.79 12.84 28.38
N ASN A 338 11.61 13.65 29.06
CA ASN A 338 13.00 13.91 28.64
C ASN A 338 13.88 12.63 28.62
N TRP A 339 13.74 11.74 29.60
CA TRP A 339 14.51 10.48 29.60
C TRP A 339 14.11 9.57 28.44
N PHE A 340 12.82 9.56 28.06
CA PHE A 340 12.33 8.78 26.92
C PHE A 340 12.92 9.32 25.61
N LYS A 341 13.08 10.64 25.48
CA LYS A 341 13.78 11.25 24.35
C LYS A 341 15.22 10.72 24.22
N LEU A 342 15.96 10.61 25.32
CA LEU A 342 17.32 10.05 25.31
C LEU A 342 17.31 8.57 24.92
N LEU A 343 16.37 7.78 25.47
CA LEU A 343 16.17 6.39 25.09
C LEU A 343 15.87 6.23 23.60
N LEU A 344 14.99 7.07 23.03
CA LEU A 344 14.68 7.05 21.60
C LEU A 344 15.89 7.40 20.74
N ILE A 345 16.71 8.37 21.15
CA ILE A 345 17.94 8.71 20.42
C ILE A 345 18.90 7.51 20.42
N PHE A 346 19.13 6.90 21.58
CA PHE A 346 19.96 5.70 21.69
C PHE A 346 19.41 4.57 20.81
N TRP A 347 18.11 4.31 20.87
CA TRP A 347 17.47 3.27 20.08
C TRP A 347 17.55 3.53 18.57
N LEU A 348 17.36 4.78 18.14
CA LEU A 348 17.53 5.17 16.74
C LEU A 348 18.96 4.98 16.24
N ILE A 349 19.96 5.17 17.09
CA ILE A 349 21.35 4.85 16.74
C ILE A 349 21.50 3.35 16.47
N VAL A 350 20.94 2.50 17.35
CA VAL A 350 20.93 1.03 17.16
C VAL A 350 20.25 0.65 15.84
N LEU A 351 19.05 1.19 15.58
CA LEU A 351 18.32 0.94 14.34
C LEU A 351 19.08 1.45 13.11
N THR A 352 19.73 2.61 13.21
CA THR A 352 20.54 3.15 12.11
C THR A 352 21.72 2.23 11.80
N ILE A 353 22.39 1.68 12.81
CA ILE A 353 23.50 0.73 12.63
C ILE A 353 23.01 -0.57 11.97
N ASP A 354 21.94 -1.18 12.50
CA ASP A 354 21.35 -2.40 11.94
C ASP A 354 20.90 -2.19 10.48
N PHE A 355 20.20 -1.08 10.21
CA PHE A 355 19.77 -0.71 8.87
C PHE A 355 20.97 -0.51 7.93
N SER A 356 22.02 0.20 8.38
CA SER A 356 23.21 0.44 7.57
C SER A 356 23.94 -0.87 7.22
N GLN A 357 24.03 -1.81 8.17
CA GLN A 357 24.61 -3.14 7.92
C GLN A 357 23.81 -3.92 6.88
N LYS A 358 22.47 -3.90 6.97
CA LYS A 358 21.59 -4.51 5.96
C LYS A 358 21.77 -3.88 4.59
N GLU A 359 21.85 -2.55 4.51
CA GLU A 359 22.07 -1.86 3.24
C GLU A 359 23.45 -2.13 2.63
N ILE A 360 24.51 -2.18 3.42
CA ILE A 360 25.84 -2.56 2.95
C ILE A 360 25.83 -3.99 2.41
N LYS A 361 25.16 -4.91 3.10
CA LYS A 361 24.99 -6.29 2.61
C LYS A 361 24.18 -6.32 1.30
N ASN A 362 23.13 -5.51 1.19
CA ASN A 362 22.32 -5.44 -0.03
C ASN A 362 23.11 -4.87 -1.22
N LEU A 363 24.08 -3.96 -0.98
CA LEU A 363 24.94 -3.42 -2.03
C LEU A 363 25.86 -4.46 -2.68
N THR A 364 26.22 -5.53 -1.95
CA THR A 364 27.10 -6.59 -2.47
C THR A 364 26.32 -7.79 -3.02
N GLN A 365 24.99 -7.82 -2.83
CA GLN A 365 24.14 -8.87 -3.37
C GLN A 365 23.88 -8.69 -4.86
N ASN A 366 23.66 -9.81 -5.56
CA ASN A 366 23.25 -9.77 -6.95
C ASN A 366 21.89 -9.05 -7.05
N PRO A 367 21.78 -7.97 -7.84
CA PRO A 367 20.55 -7.18 -7.93
C PRO A 367 19.37 -7.96 -8.54
N PHE A 368 19.64 -9.13 -9.14
CA PHE A 368 18.65 -10.02 -9.72
C PHE A 368 18.28 -11.20 -8.82
N ALA A 369 18.77 -11.26 -7.57
CA ALA A 369 18.52 -12.38 -6.65
C ALA A 369 17.11 -12.43 -6.06
N LEU A 370 16.35 -11.33 -6.19
CA LEU A 370 14.97 -11.21 -5.73
C LEU A 370 14.04 -10.97 -6.91
N PRO A 371 12.79 -11.44 -6.91
CA PRO A 371 11.83 -11.27 -8.01
C PRO A 371 11.23 -9.84 -8.04
N THR A 372 12.10 -8.85 -8.18
CA THR A 372 11.77 -7.41 -8.25
C THR A 372 11.51 -6.97 -9.70
N LEU A 373 11.11 -5.71 -9.89
CA LEU A 373 10.97 -5.11 -11.22
C LEU A 373 12.25 -5.32 -12.06
N ASN A 374 13.42 -5.01 -11.49
CA ASN A 374 14.71 -5.11 -12.19
C ASN A 374 15.00 -6.52 -12.72
N THR A 375 14.69 -7.55 -11.94
CA THR A 375 14.86 -8.96 -12.35
C THR A 375 13.94 -9.33 -13.50
N LYS A 376 12.70 -8.84 -13.47
CA LYS A 376 11.73 -9.11 -14.55
C LYS A 376 12.08 -8.36 -15.83
N GLU A 377 12.58 -7.14 -15.74
CA GLU A 377 13.14 -6.41 -16.88
C GLU A 377 14.34 -7.15 -17.48
N TYR A 378 15.23 -7.69 -16.64
CA TYR A 378 16.35 -8.51 -17.09
C TYR A 378 15.91 -9.78 -17.82
N ILE A 379 14.87 -10.46 -17.33
CA ILE A 379 14.27 -11.63 -17.98
C ILE A 379 13.73 -11.26 -19.37
N ILE A 380 12.95 -10.18 -19.46
CA ILE A 380 12.40 -9.69 -20.72
C ILE A 380 13.53 -9.31 -21.69
N GLU A 381 14.54 -8.59 -21.21
CA GLU A 381 15.69 -8.21 -22.01
C GLU A 381 16.43 -9.41 -22.58
N LYS A 382 16.66 -10.46 -21.77
CA LYS A 382 17.27 -11.71 -22.23
C LYS A 382 16.48 -12.35 -23.36
N ILE A 383 15.15 -12.40 -23.24
CA ILE A 383 14.27 -12.97 -24.26
C ILE A 383 14.33 -12.16 -25.57
N TYR A 384 14.22 -10.83 -25.49
CA TYR A 384 14.27 -9.98 -26.68
C TYR A 384 15.64 -10.01 -27.39
N LEU A 385 16.73 -10.03 -26.62
CA LEU A 385 18.08 -10.12 -27.19
C LEU A 385 18.32 -11.46 -27.90
N ASP A 386 17.85 -12.57 -27.34
CA ASP A 386 17.96 -13.89 -27.95
C ASP A 386 17.03 -14.06 -29.16
N ALA A 387 15.81 -13.53 -29.10
CA ALA A 387 14.87 -13.60 -30.20
C ALA A 387 15.26 -12.70 -31.39
N GLY A 388 15.93 -11.58 -31.11
CA GLY A 388 16.25 -10.56 -32.11
C GLY A 388 14.98 -10.01 -32.76
N LYS A 389 14.87 -10.12 -34.08
CA LYS A 389 13.67 -9.72 -34.85
C LYS A 389 12.71 -10.88 -35.13
N ASN A 390 13.01 -12.08 -34.66
CA ASN A 390 12.17 -13.24 -34.92
C ASN A 390 10.84 -13.10 -34.19
N LYS A 391 9.76 -13.61 -34.78
CA LYS A 391 8.48 -13.72 -34.07
C LYS A 391 8.59 -14.80 -33.01
N PHE A 392 8.26 -14.45 -31.77
CA PHE A 392 8.23 -15.37 -30.64
C PHE A 392 6.95 -15.18 -29.81
N ASP A 393 6.68 -16.15 -28.94
CA ASP A 393 5.62 -16.12 -27.93
C ASP A 393 6.23 -16.26 -26.53
N ILE A 394 5.56 -15.72 -25.51
CA ILE A 394 5.95 -15.85 -24.10
C ILE A 394 4.81 -16.51 -23.34
N SER A 395 5.12 -17.60 -22.64
CA SER A 395 4.22 -18.23 -21.67
C SER A 395 4.87 -18.19 -20.29
N VAL A 396 4.16 -17.65 -19.31
CA VAL A 396 4.65 -17.54 -17.94
C VAL A 396 3.85 -18.46 -17.04
N TYR A 397 4.53 -19.24 -16.22
CA TYR A 397 3.87 -20.00 -15.17
C TYR A 397 3.44 -19.06 -14.05
N SER A 398 2.14 -19.08 -13.72
CA SER A 398 1.55 -18.30 -12.64
C SER A 398 0.46 -19.13 -11.97
N PRO A 399 0.52 -19.36 -10.66
CA PRO A 399 -0.57 -20.03 -9.93
C PRO A 399 -1.90 -19.30 -10.07
N ALA A 400 -1.85 -17.97 -10.22
CA ALA A 400 -3.03 -17.13 -10.43
C ALA A 400 -3.54 -17.18 -11.88
N ILE A 401 -2.95 -17.97 -12.78
CA ILE A 401 -3.22 -18.06 -14.22
C ILE A 401 -2.80 -16.80 -15.01
N TYR A 402 -2.91 -15.61 -14.42
CA TYR A 402 -2.57 -14.34 -15.09
C TYR A 402 -1.09 -14.00 -14.98
N THR A 403 -0.62 -13.27 -16.00
CA THR A 403 0.80 -12.93 -16.25
C THR A 403 1.03 -11.43 -16.29
N PHE A 404 0.26 -10.68 -15.48
CA PHE A 404 0.15 -9.21 -15.58
C PHE A 404 1.49 -8.49 -15.45
N ASP A 405 2.40 -9.00 -14.62
CA ASP A 405 3.75 -8.50 -14.46
C ASP A 405 4.53 -8.48 -15.79
N TYR A 406 4.54 -9.59 -16.52
CA TYR A 406 5.19 -9.65 -17.83
C TYR A 406 4.36 -8.97 -18.92
N ASP A 407 3.03 -9.04 -18.87
CA ASP A 407 2.14 -8.34 -19.81
C ASP A 407 2.39 -6.83 -19.79
N TYR A 408 2.53 -6.24 -18.60
CA TYR A 408 2.86 -4.83 -18.46
C TYR A 408 4.24 -4.51 -19.03
N LEU A 409 5.27 -5.29 -18.67
CA LEU A 409 6.63 -5.06 -19.15
C LEU A 409 6.74 -5.19 -20.67
N ILE A 410 6.02 -6.12 -21.27
CA ILE A 410 5.96 -6.28 -22.72
C ILE A 410 5.23 -5.09 -23.36
N ALA A 411 4.11 -4.64 -22.77
CA ALA A 411 3.38 -3.47 -23.27
C ALA A 411 4.21 -2.19 -23.22
N TRP A 412 5.00 -2.01 -22.15
CA TRP A 412 5.91 -0.88 -21.96
C TRP A 412 7.18 -1.02 -22.83
N GLN A 413 8.04 -1.98 -22.52
CA GLN A 413 9.37 -2.08 -23.10
C GLN A 413 9.36 -2.65 -24.52
N GLY A 414 8.40 -3.52 -24.84
CA GLY A 414 8.33 -4.15 -26.16
C GLY A 414 8.26 -3.12 -27.27
N LYS A 415 7.37 -2.14 -27.15
CA LYS A 415 7.26 -1.07 -28.14
C LYS A 415 8.36 0.00 -27.97
N GLU A 416 8.61 0.49 -26.76
CA GLU A 416 9.51 1.63 -26.53
C GLU A 416 10.99 1.29 -26.71
N LYS A 417 11.43 0.14 -26.19
CA LYS A 417 12.84 -0.28 -26.19
C LYS A 417 13.17 -1.20 -27.36
N TYR A 418 12.27 -2.12 -27.72
CA TYR A 418 12.54 -3.17 -28.70
C TYR A 418 11.82 -2.96 -30.05
N GLY A 419 10.91 -2.00 -30.15
CA GLY A 419 10.20 -1.64 -31.38
C GLY A 419 9.07 -2.58 -31.80
N PHE A 420 8.77 -3.65 -31.04
CA PHE A 420 7.66 -4.56 -31.34
C PHE A 420 7.14 -5.31 -30.11
N ILE A 421 5.85 -5.67 -30.16
CA ILE A 421 5.19 -6.51 -29.16
C ILE A 421 5.02 -7.92 -29.75
N PRO A 422 5.44 -8.99 -29.06
CA PRO A 422 5.20 -10.36 -29.52
C PRO A 422 3.69 -10.62 -29.62
N GLU A 423 3.24 -11.13 -30.78
CA GLU A 423 1.83 -11.51 -30.96
C GLU A 423 1.46 -12.64 -29.96
N LYS A 424 0.25 -12.64 -29.40
CA LYS A 424 -0.19 -13.68 -28.43
C LYS A 424 -0.68 -14.99 -29.07
N ASP A 425 -0.50 -15.18 -30.38
CA ASP A 425 -1.10 -16.31 -31.09
C ASP A 425 -0.23 -17.59 -31.02
N GLY A 426 -0.70 -18.55 -30.22
CA GLY A 426 0.11 -19.61 -29.60
C GLY A 426 0.31 -20.90 -30.41
N SER A 427 -0.22 -21.04 -31.63
CA SER A 427 -0.17 -22.32 -32.37
C SER A 427 0.74 -22.31 -33.62
N SER A 428 1.02 -21.13 -34.18
CA SER A 428 1.73 -20.98 -35.46
C SER A 428 3.20 -20.57 -35.33
N LYS A 429 3.70 -20.30 -34.12
CA LYS A 429 5.04 -19.73 -33.92
C LYS A 429 6.14 -20.78 -33.77
N LYS A 430 7.26 -20.50 -34.45
CA LYS A 430 8.47 -21.31 -34.44
C LYS A 430 9.20 -21.26 -33.08
N ILE A 431 9.13 -20.14 -32.35
CA ILE A 431 9.86 -19.92 -31.10
C ILE A 431 8.89 -19.57 -29.97
N LYS A 432 8.99 -20.26 -28.83
CA LYS A 432 8.32 -19.91 -27.58
C LYS A 432 9.31 -19.83 -26.43
N TYR A 433 9.12 -18.86 -25.54
CA TYR A 433 9.84 -18.75 -24.28
C TYR A 433 8.90 -19.10 -23.13
N LEU A 434 9.33 -20.03 -22.28
CA LEU A 434 8.65 -20.35 -21.03
C LEU A 434 9.38 -19.65 -19.89
N ILE A 435 8.66 -18.89 -19.07
CA ILE A 435 9.19 -18.28 -17.85
C ILE A 435 8.57 -19.01 -16.66
N ILE A 436 9.40 -19.69 -15.88
CA ILE A 436 8.97 -20.57 -14.79
C ILE A 436 9.68 -20.13 -13.50
N PRO A 437 8.99 -19.39 -12.61
CA PRO A 437 9.50 -19.07 -11.28
C PRO A 437 9.85 -20.34 -10.48
N GLU A 438 10.62 -20.20 -9.38
CA GLU A 438 10.93 -21.33 -8.50
C GLU A 438 9.65 -22.06 -8.07
N THR A 439 9.54 -23.33 -8.48
CA THR A 439 8.37 -24.19 -8.22
C THR A 439 8.83 -25.66 -8.22
N ASP A 440 7.92 -26.56 -7.83
CA ASP A 440 8.22 -27.99 -7.81
C ASP A 440 8.49 -28.51 -9.22
N GLU A 441 9.42 -29.45 -9.33
CA GLU A 441 9.83 -30.00 -10.63
C GLU A 441 8.66 -30.62 -11.40
N SER A 442 7.73 -31.28 -10.69
CA SER A 442 6.51 -31.85 -11.28
C SER A 442 5.63 -30.78 -11.94
N ILE A 443 5.45 -29.64 -11.28
CA ILE A 443 4.67 -28.50 -11.79
C ILE A 443 5.39 -27.87 -12.99
N MET A 444 6.72 -27.71 -12.91
CA MET A 444 7.52 -27.22 -14.03
C MET A 444 7.36 -28.11 -15.27
N LEU A 445 7.46 -29.43 -15.11
CA LEU A 445 7.31 -30.40 -16.20
C LEU A 445 5.90 -30.41 -16.77
N ASP A 446 4.87 -30.34 -15.91
CA ASP A 446 3.48 -30.25 -16.34
C ASP A 446 3.24 -28.98 -17.18
N PHE A 447 3.72 -27.84 -16.72
CA PHE A 447 3.62 -26.57 -17.45
C PHE A 447 4.34 -26.62 -18.82
N ILE A 448 5.55 -27.19 -18.87
CA ILE A 448 6.31 -27.36 -20.13
C ILE A 448 5.53 -28.24 -21.10
N ASN A 449 5.01 -29.37 -20.63
CA ASN A 449 4.26 -30.32 -21.46
C ASN A 449 2.95 -29.72 -21.94
N TYR A 450 2.24 -28.95 -21.10
CA TYR A 450 1.01 -28.27 -21.46
C TYR A 450 1.23 -27.18 -22.52
N LYS A 451 2.28 -26.36 -22.40
CA LYS A 451 2.51 -25.21 -23.29
C LYS A 451 3.30 -25.55 -24.56
N THR A 452 4.24 -26.49 -24.46
CA THR A 452 5.14 -26.90 -25.55
C THR A 452 5.45 -28.40 -25.46
N PRO A 453 4.51 -29.28 -25.84
CA PRO A 453 4.71 -30.73 -25.83
C PRO A 453 6.03 -31.17 -26.50
N ASN A 454 6.74 -32.14 -25.92
CA ASN A 454 8.06 -32.59 -26.40
C ASN A 454 8.03 -33.30 -27.77
N ASP A 455 6.88 -33.81 -28.20
CA ASP A 455 6.66 -34.34 -29.54
C ASP A 455 6.67 -33.23 -30.61
N GLN A 456 6.18 -32.04 -30.27
CA GLN A 456 6.06 -30.90 -31.19
C GLN A 456 7.19 -29.87 -31.07
N TYR A 457 7.81 -29.76 -29.90
CA TYR A 457 8.83 -28.77 -29.59
C TYR A 457 10.11 -29.42 -29.05
N GLN A 458 11.25 -28.77 -29.28
CA GLN A 458 12.53 -29.11 -28.68
C GLN A 458 13.08 -27.93 -27.87
N THR A 459 13.77 -28.21 -26.76
CA THR A 459 14.50 -27.18 -26.01
C THR A 459 15.76 -26.79 -26.78
N SER A 460 15.86 -25.54 -27.20
CA SER A 460 17.09 -25.02 -27.83
C SER A 460 17.99 -24.29 -26.85
N ASN A 461 17.44 -23.72 -25.77
CA ASN A 461 18.25 -23.11 -24.71
C ASN A 461 17.51 -23.09 -23.36
N THR A 462 18.27 -22.98 -22.27
CA THR A 462 17.75 -22.81 -20.90
C THR A 462 18.62 -21.84 -20.12
N TRP A 463 18.00 -20.85 -19.49
CA TRP A 463 18.68 -19.89 -18.61
C TRP A 463 18.15 -20.00 -17.19
N LYS A 464 19.07 -19.99 -16.21
CA LYS A 464 18.74 -19.85 -14.80
C LYS A 464 19.05 -18.44 -14.35
N ILE A 465 18.03 -17.75 -13.85
CA ILE A 465 18.11 -16.39 -13.33
C ILE A 465 18.51 -16.44 -11.85
N PRO A 466 19.20 -15.42 -11.31
CA PRO A 466 19.64 -15.44 -9.91
C PRO A 466 18.50 -15.52 -8.88
N ASP A 467 17.28 -15.07 -9.20
CA ASP A 467 16.07 -15.27 -8.38
C ASP A 467 15.48 -16.70 -8.49
N LYS A 468 16.22 -17.59 -9.16
CA LYS A 468 15.90 -18.99 -9.47
C LYS A 468 14.78 -19.18 -10.49
N THR A 469 14.32 -18.14 -11.15
CA THR A 469 13.45 -18.27 -12.32
C THR A 469 14.20 -19.00 -13.45
N THR A 470 13.54 -19.96 -14.08
CA THR A 470 14.05 -20.67 -15.25
C THR A 470 13.37 -20.15 -16.51
N ILE A 471 14.16 -19.77 -17.51
CA ILE A 471 13.68 -19.42 -18.85
C ILE A 471 14.02 -20.59 -19.78
N ILE A 472 13.04 -21.11 -20.52
CA ILE A 472 13.25 -22.20 -21.47
C ILE A 472 12.85 -21.72 -22.86
N LYS A 473 13.80 -21.77 -23.82
CA LYS A 473 13.50 -21.54 -25.23
C LYS A 473 13.10 -22.86 -25.89
N ARG A 474 11.93 -22.85 -26.51
CA ARG A 474 11.31 -23.99 -27.16
C ARG A 474 11.10 -23.66 -28.63
N GLU A 475 11.62 -24.52 -29.49
CA GLU A 475 11.49 -24.38 -30.94
C GLU A 475 10.63 -25.50 -31.50
N LYS A 476 9.71 -25.15 -32.40
CA LYS A 476 8.87 -26.14 -33.08
C LYS A 476 9.74 -26.99 -34.01
N LYS A 477 9.59 -28.31 -33.94
CA LYS A 477 10.32 -29.27 -34.78
C LYS A 477 9.99 -29.14 -36.26
#